data_AF-A0A964GCZ0-F1
#
_entry.id   AF-A0A964GCZ0-F1
#
_cell.length_a   1.000
_cell.length_b   1.000
_cell.length_c   1.000
_cell.angle_alpha   90.00
_cell.angle_beta   90.00
_cell.angle_gamma   90.00
#
_symmetry.space_group_name_H-M   'P 1'
#
loop_
_entity.id
_entity.type
_entity.pdbx_description
1 polymer ?
#
loop_
_entity_poly.entity_id
_entity_poly.type
_entity_poly.pdbx_seq_one_letter_code
_entity_poly.pdbx_strand_id
1 'polypeptide(L)'
;MSNKLKIGLLILTVAAMVLVPETSALPSYAAVGGVSCGTCHVNSSGGGTLNEVGINFSMQANHASDPKAALISIGVLSTSAAVTTNLTNNITDVNETNENETNATEIANEEGNAIVMPVNTTVEPAIPVETTIEPTIPVSTPKPSPGFGIVMAIGIVLSIIYLFGKRR
;
A
#
# COMPACT_ATOMS: atom_id res chain seq x y z
N MET A 1 26.84 -38.72 9.36
CA MET A 1 26.88 -37.34 9.91
C MET A 1 26.78 -37.43 11.43
N SER A 2 27.83 -37.01 12.15
CA SER A 2 27.87 -37.13 13.61
C SER A 2 26.82 -36.23 14.27
N ASN A 3 26.29 -36.63 15.43
CA ASN A 3 25.25 -35.86 16.14
C ASN A 3 25.68 -34.42 16.45
N LYS A 4 26.99 -34.18 16.61
CA LYS A 4 27.57 -32.84 16.78
C LYS A 4 27.34 -31.95 15.56
N LEU A 5 27.44 -32.51 14.35
CA LEU A 5 27.27 -31.78 13.11
C LEU A 5 25.79 -31.46 12.82
N LYS A 6 24.87 -32.35 13.23
CA LYS A 6 23.42 -32.08 13.17
C LYS A 6 22.99 -30.94 14.09
N ILE A 7 23.52 -30.90 15.32
CA ILE A 7 23.23 -29.84 16.30
C ILE A 7 23.80 -28.50 15.84
N GLY A 8 25.04 -28.48 15.32
CA GLY A 8 25.64 -27.26 14.77
C GLY A 8 24.84 -26.68 13.61
N LEU A 9 24.36 -27.53 12.70
CA LEU A 9 23.52 -27.09 11.59
C LEU A 9 22.19 -26.50 12.06
N LEU A 10 21.51 -27.14 13.04
CA LEU A 10 20.24 -26.65 13.57
C LEU A 10 20.37 -25.27 14.22
N ILE A 11 21.42 -25.04 15.01
CA ILE A 11 21.67 -23.73 15.64
C ILE A 11 21.93 -22.66 14.57
N LEU A 12 22.71 -22.99 13.53
CA LEU A 12 23.00 -22.06 12.44
C LEU A 12 21.73 -21.67 11.66
N THR A 13 20.83 -22.62 11.40
CA THR A 13 19.56 -22.34 10.71
C THR A 13 18.65 -21.44 11.54
N VAL A 14 18.55 -21.67 12.86
CA VAL A 14 17.76 -20.82 13.76
C VAL A 14 18.35 -19.41 13.83
N ALA A 15 19.68 -19.29 13.95
CA ALA A 15 20.34 -17.99 13.91
C ALA A 15 20.07 -17.26 12.59
N ALA A 16 20.19 -17.95 11.45
CA ALA A 16 19.89 -17.35 10.14
C ALA A 16 18.44 -16.85 10.05
N MET A 17 17.46 -17.59 10.57
CA MET A 17 16.05 -17.15 10.57
C MET A 17 15.80 -15.91 11.43
N VAL A 18 16.52 -15.74 12.54
CA VAL A 18 16.36 -14.56 13.43
C VAL A 18 17.05 -13.32 12.85
N LEU A 19 18.11 -13.52 12.05
CA LEU A 19 18.90 -12.42 11.49
C LEU A 19 18.41 -11.93 10.12
N VAL A 20 17.45 -12.60 9.46
CA VAL A 20 16.87 -12.09 8.22
C VAL A 20 15.82 -11.03 8.60
N PRO A 21 16.06 -9.73 8.35
CA PRO A 21 15.03 -8.73 8.56
C PRO A 21 13.86 -9.03 7.61
N GLU A 22 12.64 -9.00 8.14
CA GLU A 22 11.39 -9.21 7.38
C GLU A 22 11.08 -8.03 6.42
N THR A 23 12.08 -7.45 5.77
CA THR A 23 11.96 -6.22 4.97
C THR A 23 11.49 -6.46 3.54
N SER A 24 10.91 -7.62 3.25
CA SER A 24 10.32 -7.88 1.93
C SER A 24 8.84 -7.50 1.96
N ALA A 25 8.44 -6.51 1.16
CA ALA A 25 7.03 -6.28 0.92
C ALA A 25 6.47 -7.52 0.21
N LEU A 26 5.53 -8.21 0.86
CA LEU A 26 4.82 -9.27 0.19
C LEU A 26 4.09 -8.67 -1.03
N PRO A 27 4.16 -9.31 -2.22
CA PRO A 27 3.43 -8.87 -3.41
C PRO A 27 1.93 -8.67 -3.18
N SER A 28 1.37 -9.34 -2.16
CA SER A 28 -0.01 -9.17 -1.72
C SER A 28 -0.36 -7.74 -1.32
N TYR A 29 0.57 -6.98 -0.74
CA TYR A 29 0.32 -5.58 -0.35
C TYR A 29 0.12 -4.67 -1.56
N ALA A 30 0.93 -4.87 -2.62
CA ALA A 30 0.78 -4.14 -3.87
C ALA A 30 -0.57 -4.43 -4.54
N ALA A 31 -1.01 -5.70 -4.50
CA ALA A 31 -2.28 -6.12 -5.06
C ALA A 31 -3.49 -5.54 -4.31
N VAL A 32 -3.48 -5.52 -2.98
CA VAL A 32 -4.61 -5.01 -2.18
C VAL A 32 -4.63 -3.48 -2.12
N GLY A 33 -3.46 -2.84 -1.99
CA GLY A 33 -3.34 -1.39 -1.95
C GLY A 33 -3.50 -0.71 -3.31
N GLY A 34 -3.34 -1.45 -4.41
CA GLY A 34 -3.39 -0.92 -5.78
C GLY A 34 -2.23 0.01 -6.11
N VAL A 35 -1.13 -0.06 -5.34
CA VAL A 35 0.07 0.76 -5.52
C VAL A 35 1.26 -0.11 -5.86
N SER A 36 2.19 0.43 -6.66
CA SER A 36 3.41 -0.29 -6.98
C SER A 36 4.33 -0.37 -5.76
N CYS A 37 5.19 -1.38 -5.70
CA CYS A 37 6.18 -1.50 -4.62
C CYS A 37 7.09 -0.26 -4.49
N GLY A 38 7.36 0.44 -5.59
CA GLY A 38 8.15 1.68 -5.60
C GLY A 38 7.47 2.86 -4.89
N THR A 39 6.17 2.76 -4.59
CA THR A 39 5.47 3.77 -3.78
C THR A 39 5.97 3.74 -2.33
N CYS A 40 6.27 2.57 -1.77
CA CYS A 40 6.70 2.43 -0.37
C CYS A 40 8.19 2.11 -0.21
N HIS A 41 8.84 1.54 -1.23
CA HIS A 41 10.25 1.17 -1.20
C HIS A 41 11.09 2.03 -2.13
N VAL A 42 12.36 2.21 -1.79
CA VAL A 42 13.35 2.83 -2.70
C VAL A 42 13.59 1.96 -3.94
N ASN A 43 13.50 0.63 -3.80
CA ASN A 43 13.59 -0.30 -4.92
C ASN A 43 12.18 -0.73 -5.39
N SER A 44 11.84 -0.38 -6.63
CA SER A 44 10.56 -0.69 -7.27
C SER A 44 10.23 -2.18 -7.37
N SER A 45 11.21 -3.08 -7.15
CA SER A 45 10.99 -4.52 -7.10
C SER A 45 10.47 -5.04 -5.75
N GLY A 46 10.21 -4.19 -4.74
CA GLY A 46 9.57 -4.58 -3.47
C GLY A 46 10.50 -5.06 -2.36
N GLY A 47 11.76 -4.65 -2.41
CA GLY A 47 12.73 -4.92 -1.35
C GLY A 47 13.49 -3.67 -0.92
N GLY A 48 14.38 -3.86 0.06
CA GLY A 48 15.25 -2.80 0.55
C GLY A 48 14.54 -1.80 1.46
N THR A 49 15.21 -0.68 1.73
CA THR A 49 14.76 0.34 2.68
C THR A 49 13.45 0.99 2.22
N LEU A 50 12.57 1.27 3.19
CA LEU A 50 11.37 2.07 2.97
C LEU A 50 11.76 3.52 2.65
N ASN A 51 11.03 4.13 1.73
CA ASN A 51 11.10 5.58 1.54
C ASN A 51 10.20 6.29 2.58
N GLU A 52 10.09 7.62 2.52
CA GLU A 52 9.28 8.40 3.46
C GLU A 52 7.79 7.96 3.47
N VAL A 53 7.23 7.67 2.29
CA VAL A 53 5.86 7.16 2.16
C VAL A 53 5.70 5.80 2.83
N GLY A 54 6.65 4.88 2.62
CA GLY A 54 6.65 3.56 3.24
C GLY A 54 6.78 3.62 4.76
N ILE A 55 7.59 4.54 5.29
CA ILE A 55 7.71 4.77 6.73
C ILE A 55 6.36 5.26 7.28
N ASN A 56 5.73 6.25 6.66
CA ASN A 56 4.42 6.78 7.07
C ASN A 56 3.31 5.73 7.00
N PHE A 57 3.35 4.87 5.97
CA PHE A 57 2.44 3.73 5.84
C PHE A 57 2.63 2.71 6.97
N SER A 58 3.88 2.36 7.30
CA SER A 58 4.18 1.39 8.37
C SER A 58 3.74 1.85 9.76
N MET A 59 3.59 3.16 9.96
CA MET A 59 3.09 3.75 11.20
C MET A 59 1.57 3.69 11.34
N GLN A 60 0.82 3.41 10.27
CA GLN A 60 -0.63 3.29 10.35
C GLN A 60 -1.03 2.01 11.10
N ALA A 61 -1.92 2.11 12.08
CA ALA A 61 -2.33 0.96 12.89
C ALA A 61 -3.02 -0.14 12.07
N ASN A 62 -3.64 0.22 10.95
CA ASN A 62 -4.38 -0.65 10.06
C ASN A 62 -3.59 -1.07 8.80
N HIS A 63 -2.30 -0.75 8.66
CA HIS A 63 -1.56 -1.04 7.42
C HIS A 63 -1.58 -2.53 7.01
N ALA A 64 -1.64 -3.45 7.98
CA ALA A 64 -1.67 -4.90 7.74
C ALA A 64 -3.09 -5.44 7.47
N SER A 65 -4.11 -4.91 8.14
CA SER A 65 -5.50 -5.38 8.03
C SER A 65 -6.29 -4.69 6.92
N ASP A 66 -5.98 -3.42 6.63
CA ASP A 66 -6.60 -2.60 5.59
C ASP A 66 -5.55 -1.64 4.98
N PRO A 67 -4.69 -2.14 4.09
CA PRO A 67 -3.64 -1.32 3.46
C PRO A 67 -4.22 -0.19 2.61
N LYS A 68 -5.43 -0.34 2.04
CA LYS A 68 -6.05 0.69 1.22
C LYS A 68 -6.47 1.89 2.07
N ALA A 69 -7.13 1.65 3.21
CA ALA A 69 -7.49 2.72 4.14
C ALA A 69 -6.25 3.41 4.74
N ALA A 70 -5.21 2.65 5.06
CA ALA A 70 -3.94 3.22 5.52
C ALA A 70 -3.30 4.14 4.45
N LEU A 71 -3.29 3.74 3.17
CA LEU A 71 -2.77 4.57 2.08
C LEU A 71 -3.61 5.83 1.83
N ILE A 72 -4.93 5.76 2.02
CA ILE A 72 -5.81 6.94 1.98
C ILE A 72 -5.48 7.89 3.13
N SER A 73 -5.26 7.35 4.34
CA SER A 73 -4.98 8.15 5.54
C SER A 73 -3.67 8.94 5.44
N ILE A 74 -2.70 8.46 4.67
CA ILE A 74 -1.43 9.17 4.42
C ILE A 74 -1.46 10.00 3.13
N GLY A 75 -2.61 10.10 2.46
CA GLY A 75 -2.79 10.93 1.26
C GLY A 75 -2.20 10.35 -0.03
N VAL A 76 -1.76 9.08 -0.04
CA VAL A 76 -1.23 8.42 -1.25
C VAL A 76 -2.36 8.04 -2.20
N LEU A 77 -3.45 7.51 -1.64
CA LEU A 77 -4.68 7.30 -2.40
C LEU A 77 -5.64 8.44 -2.10
N SER A 78 -6.17 9.06 -3.15
CA SER A 78 -7.39 9.85 -3.01
C SER A 78 -8.56 8.88 -2.91
N THR A 79 -9.44 9.08 -1.92
CA THR A 79 -10.81 8.60 -2.06
C THR A 79 -11.34 9.30 -3.30
N SER A 80 -11.51 8.55 -4.39
CA SER A 80 -12.36 9.04 -5.46
C SER A 80 -13.70 9.27 -4.78
N ALA A 81 -13.97 10.53 -4.43
CA ALA A 81 -15.30 10.97 -4.05
C ALA A 81 -16.16 10.41 -5.17
N ALA A 82 -17.09 9.52 -4.83
CA ALA A 82 -18.07 9.04 -5.77
C ALA A 82 -18.66 10.32 -6.38
N VAL A 83 -18.20 10.66 -7.57
CA VAL A 83 -18.86 11.64 -8.40
C VAL A 83 -20.14 10.90 -8.70
N THR A 84 -21.17 11.17 -7.90
CA THR A 84 -22.54 10.90 -8.24
C THR A 84 -22.77 11.70 -9.49
N THR A 85 -22.39 11.14 -10.63
CA THR A 85 -22.98 11.50 -11.91
C THR A 85 -24.44 11.13 -11.74
N ASN A 86 -25.24 12.08 -11.25
CA ASN A 86 -26.62 12.19 -11.68
C ASN A 86 -26.56 12.45 -13.18
N LEU A 87 -26.31 11.37 -13.93
CA LEU A 87 -26.55 11.30 -15.35
C LEU A 87 -28.07 11.27 -15.47
N THR A 88 -28.67 12.45 -15.36
CA THR A 88 -30.02 12.69 -15.86
C THR A 88 -29.93 12.46 -17.35
N ASN A 89 -30.25 11.23 -17.76
CA ASN A 89 -30.54 10.89 -19.14
C ASN A 89 -31.76 11.70 -19.57
N ASN A 90 -31.54 12.96 -19.96
CA ASN A 90 -32.43 13.63 -20.88
C ASN A 90 -32.07 13.11 -22.29
N ILE A 91 -32.42 11.85 -22.54
CA ILE A 91 -32.53 11.32 -23.89
C ILE A 91 -33.77 11.99 -24.46
N THR A 92 -33.58 13.20 -24.98
CA THR A 92 -34.51 13.75 -25.97
C THR A 92 -34.33 12.88 -27.21
N ASP A 93 -35.31 12.02 -27.41
CA ASP A 93 -35.64 11.38 -28.67
C ASP A 93 -35.67 12.45 -29.77
N VAL A 94 -34.58 12.56 -30.53
CA VAL A 94 -34.58 13.21 -31.84
C VAL A 94 -34.26 12.11 -32.85
N ASN A 95 -35.34 11.42 -33.20
CA ASN A 95 -35.56 10.82 -34.50
C ASN A 95 -35.05 11.74 -35.62
N GLU A 96 -33.90 11.41 -36.22
CA GLU A 96 -33.64 11.73 -37.62
C GLU A 96 -32.94 10.54 -38.29
N THR A 97 -33.76 9.85 -39.06
CA THR A 97 -33.38 8.91 -40.11
C THR A 97 -32.57 9.66 -41.15
N ASN A 98 -31.36 9.20 -41.47
CA ASN A 98 -30.89 9.31 -42.85
C ASN A 98 -29.86 8.22 -43.17
N GLU A 99 -30.28 7.36 -44.09
CA GLU A 99 -29.43 6.45 -44.85
C GLU A 99 -28.52 7.30 -45.73
N ASN A 100 -27.21 7.03 -45.74
CA ASN A 100 -26.49 7.02 -47.01
C ASN A 100 -25.19 6.24 -46.92
N GLU A 101 -25.01 5.42 -47.94
CA GLU A 101 -23.89 4.54 -48.22
C GLU A 101 -22.59 5.26 -48.59
N THR A 102 -21.48 4.54 -48.37
CA THR A 102 -20.28 4.43 -49.24
C THR A 102 -19.52 5.70 -49.65
N ASN A 103 -18.22 5.77 -49.33
CA ASN A 103 -17.11 5.53 -50.28
C ASN A 103 -15.74 5.89 -49.66
N ALA A 104 -14.70 5.28 -50.21
CA ALA A 104 -13.31 5.29 -49.84
C ALA A 104 -12.54 6.61 -50.08
N THR A 105 -11.29 6.57 -49.59
CA THR A 105 -10.07 7.20 -50.16
C THR A 105 -9.57 8.47 -49.46
N GLU A 106 -8.41 8.28 -48.81
CA GLU A 106 -7.15 9.07 -48.92
C GLU A 106 -7.24 10.61 -49.03
N ILE A 107 -6.51 11.33 -48.17
CA ILE A 107 -5.41 12.26 -48.51
C ILE A 107 -4.96 13.05 -47.27
N ALA A 108 -3.67 13.33 -47.27
CA ALA A 108 -2.83 14.00 -46.28
C ALA A 108 -3.14 15.48 -45.98
N ASN A 109 -2.48 15.93 -44.89
CA ASN A 109 -2.04 17.29 -44.53
C ASN A 109 -3.07 18.39 -44.21
N GLU A 110 -2.94 18.92 -42.99
CA GLU A 110 -2.61 20.33 -42.63
C GLU A 110 -2.88 20.47 -41.11
N GLU A 111 -1.87 20.57 -40.26
CA GLU A 111 -1.22 21.80 -39.82
C GLU A 111 -2.20 22.95 -39.50
N GLY A 112 -2.41 23.18 -38.21
CA GLY A 112 -3.17 24.33 -37.69
C GLY A 112 -4.16 23.96 -36.60
N ASN A 113 -3.69 23.57 -35.41
CA ASN A 113 -4.57 23.56 -34.24
C ASN A 113 -4.23 24.74 -33.33
N ALA A 114 -5.22 25.62 -33.24
CA ALA A 114 -5.20 26.88 -32.54
C ALA A 114 -4.84 26.73 -31.06
N ILE A 115 -4.00 27.64 -30.59
CA ILE A 115 -3.77 27.91 -29.17
C ILE A 115 -5.07 28.52 -28.63
N VAL A 116 -5.94 27.66 -28.09
CA VAL A 116 -7.07 28.09 -27.24
C VAL A 116 -6.48 28.39 -25.87
N MET A 117 -6.40 29.68 -25.52
CA MET A 117 -6.04 30.08 -24.16
C MET A 117 -7.13 29.61 -23.19
N PRO A 118 -6.78 28.91 -22.10
CA PRO A 118 -7.74 28.60 -21.06
C PRO A 118 -8.16 29.89 -20.34
N VAL A 119 -9.46 30.16 -20.33
CA VAL A 119 -10.08 31.17 -19.46
C VAL A 119 -9.86 30.71 -18.02
N ASN A 120 -9.00 31.42 -17.29
CA ASN A 120 -8.89 31.31 -15.84
C ASN A 120 -10.12 31.99 -15.22
N THR A 121 -11.19 31.23 -15.01
CA THR A 121 -12.24 31.63 -14.09
C THR A 121 -11.73 31.42 -12.68
N THR A 122 -11.28 32.51 -12.04
CA THR A 122 -11.02 32.58 -10.61
C THR A 122 -12.35 32.37 -9.89
N VAL A 123 -12.59 31.14 -9.43
CA VAL A 123 -13.66 30.83 -8.49
C VAL A 123 -13.17 31.22 -7.10
N GLU A 124 -13.87 32.15 -6.48
CA GLU A 124 -13.68 32.56 -5.09
C GLU A 124 -13.78 31.33 -4.17
N PRO A 125 -12.76 31.03 -3.34
CA PRO A 125 -12.80 29.87 -2.47
C PRO A 125 -13.88 30.07 -1.41
N ALA A 126 -14.92 29.23 -1.47
CA ALA A 126 -15.87 29.09 -0.38
C ALA A 126 -15.12 28.64 0.89
N ILE A 127 -15.19 29.47 1.93
CA ILE A 127 -14.62 29.19 3.24
C ILE A 127 -15.27 27.91 3.78
N PRO A 128 -14.50 26.82 3.99
CA PRO A 128 -15.07 25.61 4.55
C PRO A 128 -15.48 25.87 6.01
N VAL A 129 -16.75 25.60 6.30
CA VAL A 129 -17.28 25.59 7.67
C VAL A 129 -16.55 24.49 8.44
N GLU A 130 -15.71 24.89 9.39
CA GLU A 130 -15.03 23.98 10.31
C GLU A 130 -16.07 23.26 11.18
N THR A 131 -16.34 22.00 10.85
CA THR A 131 -17.05 21.10 11.75
C THR A 131 -16.02 20.50 12.69
N THR A 132 -15.99 21.00 13.92
CA THR A 132 -15.18 20.47 15.02
C THR A 132 -15.67 19.06 15.37
N ILE A 133 -15.00 18.05 14.82
CA ILE A 133 -15.12 16.66 15.25
C ILE A 133 -14.23 16.51 16.49
N GLU A 134 -14.85 16.26 17.64
CA GLU A 134 -14.14 15.96 18.88
C GLU A 134 -13.33 14.67 18.68
N PRO A 135 -11.99 14.72 18.74
CA PRO A 135 -11.15 13.57 18.44
C PRO A 135 -11.41 12.48 19.48
N THR A 136 -12.06 11.40 19.04
CA THR A 136 -12.21 10.21 19.87
C THR A 136 -10.82 9.58 20.01
N ILE A 137 -10.21 9.74 21.18
CA ILE A 137 -8.90 9.17 21.49
C ILE A 137 -9.06 7.64 21.43
N PRO A 138 -8.37 6.95 20.49
CA PRO A 138 -8.43 5.50 20.46
C PRO A 138 -7.82 4.95 21.75
N VAL A 139 -8.58 4.10 22.43
CA VAL A 139 -8.12 3.36 23.62
C VAL A 139 -6.88 2.57 23.21
N SER A 140 -5.72 3.02 23.70
CA SER A 140 -4.45 2.35 23.54
C SER A 140 -4.52 0.95 24.17
N THR A 141 -4.73 -0.08 23.36
CA THR A 141 -4.43 -1.45 23.78
C THR A 141 -2.93 -1.57 24.02
N PRO A 142 -2.50 -2.13 25.17
CA PRO A 142 -1.08 -2.20 25.51
C PRO A 142 -0.31 -2.94 24.42
N LYS A 143 0.56 -2.20 23.73
CA LYS A 143 1.46 -2.75 22.72
C LYS A 143 2.34 -3.80 23.38
N PRO A 144 2.37 -5.06 22.91
CA PRO A 144 3.22 -6.07 23.51
C PRO A 144 4.66 -5.58 23.48
N SER A 145 5.29 -5.50 24.66
CA SER A 145 6.63 -4.95 24.80
C SER A 145 7.61 -5.76 23.92
N PRO A 146 8.23 -5.14 22.91
CA PRO A 146 9.19 -5.81 22.04
C PRO A 146 10.43 -6.13 22.88
N GLY A 147 10.53 -7.38 23.32
CA GLY A 147 11.62 -7.83 24.18
C GLY A 147 11.28 -9.08 24.98
N PHE A 148 10.03 -9.25 25.38
CA PHE A 148 9.65 -10.42 26.19
C PHE A 148 9.74 -11.74 25.41
N GLY A 149 9.40 -11.72 24.11
CA GLY A 149 9.47 -12.90 23.24
C GLY A 149 10.90 -13.41 23.06
N ILE A 150 11.88 -12.51 22.94
CA ILE A 150 13.29 -12.87 22.74
C ILE A 150 13.86 -13.53 24.01
N VAL A 151 13.57 -12.97 25.19
CA VAL A 151 14.02 -13.53 26.47
C VAL A 151 13.44 -14.93 26.69
N MET A 152 12.16 -15.13 26.39
CA MET A 152 11.52 -16.45 26.48
C MET A 152 12.12 -17.46 25.50
N ALA A 153 12.37 -17.05 24.24
CA ALA A 153 12.97 -17.92 23.24
C ALA A 153 14.38 -18.38 23.66
N ILE A 154 15.22 -17.46 24.16
CA ILE A 154 16.56 -17.77 24.68
C ILE A 154 16.47 -18.74 25.87
N GLY A 155 15.55 -18.48 26.81
CA GLY A 155 15.35 -19.34 27.97
C GLY A 155 14.98 -20.79 27.61
N ILE A 156 14.08 -20.96 26.64
CA ILE A 156 13.67 -22.29 26.15
C ILE A 156 14.86 -23.01 25.48
N VAL A 157 15.60 -22.33 24.60
CA VAL A 157 16.76 -22.90 23.91
C VAL A 157 17.83 -23.35 24.92
N LEU A 158 18.16 -22.52 25.90
CA LEU A 158 19.12 -22.87 26.95
C LEU A 158 18.65 -24.04 27.80
N SER A 159 17.35 -24.10 28.13
CA SER A 159 16.77 -25.22 28.89
C SER A 159 16.86 -26.54 28.13
N ILE A 160 16.61 -26.52 26.81
CA ILE A 160 16.75 -27.69 25.94
C ILE A 160 18.23 -28.14 25.88
N ILE A 161 19.17 -27.21 25.67
CA ILE A 161 20.61 -27.51 25.66
C ILE A 161 21.04 -28.15 26.99
N TYR A 162 20.58 -27.60 28.12
CA TYR A 162 20.88 -28.12 29.46
C TYR A 162 20.37 -29.56 29.65
N LEU A 163 19.13 -29.85 29.23
CA LEU A 163 18.56 -31.20 29.34
C LEU A 163 19.30 -32.23 28.48
N PHE A 164 19.76 -31.86 27.29
CA PHE A 164 20.56 -32.75 26.43
C PHE A 164 22.00 -32.91 26.91
N GLY A 165 22.58 -31.88 27.53
CA GLY A 165 23.91 -31.96 28.14
C GLY A 165 23.96 -32.85 29.37
N LYS A 166 22.92 -32.81 30.22
CA LYS A 166 22.85 -33.58 31.47
C LYS A 166 22.65 -35.10 31.27
N ARG A 167 22.16 -35.54 30.12
CA ARG A 167 21.91 -36.97 29.81
C ARG A 167 23.11 -37.68 29.16
N ARG A 168 24.20 -36.99 28.87
CA ARG A 168 25.47 -37.59 28.41
C ARG A 168 26.45 -37.68 29.56
#